data_AF-A0A7Y2ERJ2-F1
#
_entry.id   AF-A0A7Y2ERJ2-F1
#
_cell.length_a   1.000
_cell.length_b   1.000
_cell.length_c   1.000
_cell.angle_alpha   90.00
_cell.angle_beta   90.00
_cell.angle_gamma   90.00
#
_symmetry.space_group_name_H-M   'P 1'
#
loop_
_entity.id
_entity.type
_entity.pdbx_description
1 polymer ?
#
loop_
_entity_poly.entity_id
_entity_poly.type
_entity_poly.pdbx_seq_one_letter_code
_entity_poly.pdbx_strand_id
1 'polypeptide(L)' 'MAIAAVIIVLLLQSFRILREYERGVVFMLGRFWKVKGPGLIIILPIVQSMV' A
#
# COMPACT_ATOMS: atom_id res chain seq x y z
N MET A 1 14.39 -19.83 6.73
CA MET A 1 13.23 -20.07 5.85
C MET A 1 12.00 -19.25 6.26
N ALA A 2 11.53 -19.34 7.51
CA ALA A 2 10.33 -18.62 7.96
C ALA A 2 10.39 -17.09 7.77
N ILE A 3 11.50 -16.45 8.16
CA ILE A 3 11.68 -14.99 8.00
C ILE A 3 11.62 -14.56 6.53
N ALA A 4 12.25 -15.34 5.64
CA ALA A 4 12.23 -15.06 4.20
C ALA A 4 10.80 -15.16 3.63
N ALA A 5 10.04 -16.17 4.05
CA ALA A 5 8.64 -16.32 3.64
C ALA A 5 7.78 -15.12 4.10
N VAL A 6 7.97 -14.65 5.35
CA VAL A 6 7.26 -13.48 5.88
C VAL A 6 7.57 -12.22 5.08
N ILE A 7 8.85 -11.98 4.75
CA ILE A 7 9.28 -10.83 3.96
C ILE A 7 8.65 -10.85 2.56
N ILE A 8 8.61 -12.03 1.91
CA ILE A 8 8.01 -12.19 0.58
C ILE A 8 6.51 -11.87 0.60
N VAL A 9 5.78 -12.37 1.60
CA VAL A 9 4.35 -12.10 1.74
C VAL A 9 4.09 -10.60 1.97
N LEU A 10 4.90 -9.95 2.81
CA LEU A 10 4.80 -8.51 3.03
C LEU A 10 5.07 -7.69 1.77
N LEU A 11 6.07 -8.09 0.97
CA LEU A 11 6.36 -7.44 -0.30
C LEU A 11 5.19 -7.60 -1.28
N LEU A 12 4.64 -8.79 -1.43
CA LEU A 12 3.50 -9.03 -2.34
C LEU A 12 2.26 -8.23 -1.93
N GLN A 13 1.97 -8.14 -0.63
CA GLN A 13 0.85 -7.35 -0.09
C GLN A 13 1.03 -5.84 -0.27
N SER A 14 2.27 -5.37 -0.46
CA SER A 14 2.55 -3.95 -0.58
C SER A 14 2.26 -3.38 -1.96
N PHE A 15 2.21 -4.21 -3.01
CA PHE A 15 1.85 -3.76 -4.35
C PHE A 15 0.32 -3.73 -4.51
N ARG A 16 -0.23 -2.53 -4.69
CA ARG A 16 -1.63 -2.34 -5.11
C ARG A 16 -1.67 -1.63 -6.46
N ILE A 17 -2.71 -1.91 -7.24
CA ILE A 17 -2.95 -1.26 -8.52
C ILE A 17 -4.23 -0.45 -8.38
N LEU A 18 -4.13 0.86 -8.54
CA LEU A 18 -5.26 1.78 -8.60
C LEU A 18 -5.69 1.94 -10.07
N ARG A 19 -6.99 1.87 -10.31
CA ARG A 19 -7.57 2.18 -11.63
C ARG A 19 -7.50 3.67 -11.91
N GLU A 20 -7.55 4.07 -13.18
CA GLU A 20 -7.46 5.48 -13.61
C GLU A 20 -8.55 6.40 -13.04
N TYR A 21 -9.70 5.80 -12.73
CA TYR A 21 -10.84 6.47 -12.10
C TYR A 21 -10.81 6.41 -10.56
N GLU A 22 -9.86 5.66 -9.98
CA GLU A 22 -9.70 5.52 -8.55
C GLU A 22 -8.55 6.42 -8.07
N ARG A 23 -8.84 7.26 -7.08
CA ARG A 23 -7.82 7.99 -6.33
C ARG A 23 -7.84 7.50 -4.89
N GLY A 24 -6.78 6.78 -4.51
CA GLY A 24 -6.64 6.30 -3.14
C GLY A 24 -6.07 7.40 -2.25
N VAL A 25 -6.78 7.72 -1.16
CA VAL A 25 -6.24 8.58 -0.11
C VAL A 25 -5.45 7.69 0.85
N VAL A 26 -4.15 7.94 0.95
CA VAL A 26 -3.29 7.16 1.84
C VAL A 26 -3.18 7.87 3.19
N PHE A 27 -3.53 7.15 4.23
CA PHE A 27 -3.30 7.53 5.61
C PHE A 27 -2.05 6.82 6.12
N MET A 28 -1.26 7.52 6.93
CA MET A 28 -0.11 6.98 7.64
C MET A 28 -0.35 7.19 9.14
N LEU A 29 -0.43 6.09 9.90
CA LEU A 29 -0.68 6.14 11.36
C LEU A 29 -1.90 7.01 11.74
N GLY A 30 -2.97 6.94 10.94
CA GLY A 30 -4.20 7.72 11.18
C GLY A 30 -4.13 9.20 10.75
N ARG A 31 -3.03 9.66 10.14
CA ARG A 31 -2.91 11.00 9.56
C ARG A 31 -2.95 10.94 8.04
N PHE A 32 -3.60 11.91 7.43
CA PHE A 32 -3.54 12.07 5.97
C PHE A 32 -2.09 12.24 5.55
N TRP A 33 -1.67 11.47 4.55
CA TRP A 33 -0.32 11.58 4.00
C TRP A 33 -0.33 12.23 2.62
N LYS A 34 -0.96 11.56 1.65
CA LYS A 34 -1.11 12.06 0.29
C LYS A 34 -2.17 11.29 -0.47
N VAL A 35 -2.72 11.93 -1.49
CA VAL A 35 -3.51 11.26 -2.52
C VAL A 35 -2.56 10.60 -3.50
N LYS A 36 -2.73 9.31 -3.76
CA LYS A 36 -1.99 8.62 -4.80
C LYS A 36 -2.81 8.58 -6.08
N GLY A 37 -2.15 8.92 -7.18
CA GLY A 37 -2.72 8.81 -8.53
C GLY A 37 -2.83 7.35 -8.99
N PRO A 38 -3.45 7.13 -10.15
CA PRO A 38 -3.66 5.81 -10.70
C PRO A 38 -2.36 5.13 -11.14
N GLY A 39 -2.39 3.80 -11.21
CA GLY A 39 -1.25 2.96 -11.55
C GLY A 39 -0.76 2.08 -10.39
N LEU A 40 0.47 1.58 -10.52
CA LEU A 40 1.10 0.73 -9.52
C LEU A 40 1.57 1.58 -8.33
N ILE A 41 1.04 1.28 -7.15
CA ILE A 41 1.38 1.98 -5.92
C ILE A 41 1.81 1.03 -4.83
N ILE A 42 2.92 1.38 -4.16
CA ILE A 42 3.44 0.62 -3.03
C ILE A 42 2.86 1.19 -1.73
N ILE A 43 2.04 0.41 -1.04
CA ILE A 43 1.47 0.75 0.28
C ILE A 43 2.11 -0.17 1.31
N LEU A 44 2.60 0.37 2.41
CA LEU A 44 3.12 -0.46 3.49
C LEU A 44 1.95 -0.97 4.36
N PRO A 45 1.52 -2.23 4.26
CA PRO A 45 0.22 -2.69 4.79
C PRO A 45 0.07 -2.60 6.31
N ILE A 46 1.17 -2.47 7.05
CA ILE A 46 1.17 -2.36 8.52
C ILE A 46 1.00 -0.90 8.99
N VAL A 47 1.51 0.07 8.22
CA VAL A 47 1.64 1.47 8.63
C VAL A 47 0.70 2.39 7.86
N GLN A 48 0.35 1.98 6.64
CA GLN A 48 -0.39 2.76 5.68
C GLN A 48 -1.69 2.06 5.31
N SER A 49 -2.78 2.81 5.38
CA SER A 49 -4.10 2.39 4.91
C SER A 49 -4.52 3.28 3.76
N MET A 50 -5.25 2.70 2.81
CA MET A 50 -5.84 3.42 1.69
C MET A 50 -7.36 3.37 1.84
N VAL A 51 -7.99 4.53 1.72
CA VAL A 51 -9.45 4.71 1.63
C VAL A 51 -9.78 5.33 0.28
#